data_AF-A0A8H3X5U8-F1
#
_entry.id   AF-A0A8H3X5U8-F1
#
_cell.length_a   1.000
_cell.length_b   1.000
_cell.length_c   1.000
_cell.angle_alpha   90.00
_cell.angle_beta   90.00
_cell.angle_gamma   90.00
#
_symmetry.space_group_name_H-M   'P 1'
#
loop_
_entity.id
_entity.type
_entity.pdbx_description
1 polymer ?
#
loop_
_entity_poly.entity_id
_entity_poly.type
_entity_poly.pdbx_seq_one_letter_code
_entity_poly.pdbx_strand_id
1 'polypeptide(L)'
;MNDEKWTIKLNGTKSPLNGNIKKGIEIDDLDKIAKELGTNKSDLLNDNIIKDIHVKQIKIWHGEYIDSIQFIYKVITNDKTYSINGDKHGGNGGKETIIKFEDDEHILAISGQYGDTSHGNLDRLKFINYIPSKKHVKLCTISGKYDTILFDMSPATGTVYTCFFGKCTHDSITNIGMYEGSIQNQSQQFQQSQQLQQLSDLLFPSKPYDFPVLKQEIVRLKYQELAPQVRNEKIKFEELTTNLKTKTGGLENVVDLLLDAQKEAIKNNDQSIQGELNAYKKILESKNLTKDELQILLSKQTELNQLEERLANLQINEGLANCK
;
A
#
# COMPACT_ATOMS: atom_id res chain seq x y z
N MET A 1 -0.15 -16.07 -23.51
CA MET A 1 -0.08 -15.39 -22.20
C MET A 1 1.16 -14.53 -22.26
N ASN A 2 1.03 -13.20 -22.11
CA ASN A 2 2.21 -12.35 -22.09
C ASN A 2 2.96 -12.62 -20.78
N ASP A 3 4.14 -13.22 -20.88
CA ASP A 3 5.07 -13.34 -19.77
C ASP A 3 5.46 -11.92 -19.36
N GLU A 4 4.85 -11.44 -18.27
CA GLU A 4 5.17 -10.12 -17.73
C GLU A 4 6.64 -10.15 -17.33
N LYS A 5 7.47 -9.39 -18.04
CA LYS A 5 8.89 -9.23 -17.75
C LYS A 5 9.16 -7.77 -17.45
N TRP A 6 9.77 -7.50 -16.31
CA TRP A 6 10.11 -6.14 -15.93
C TRP A 6 11.45 -5.73 -16.54
N THR A 7 11.51 -4.48 -16.96
CA THR A 7 12.74 -3.80 -17.34
C THR A 7 13.03 -2.74 -16.29
N ILE A 8 14.22 -2.78 -15.73
CA ILE A 8 14.60 -1.99 -14.57
C ILE A 8 15.61 -0.93 -14.97
N LYS A 9 15.20 0.34 -14.90
CA LYS A 9 16.08 1.47 -15.17
C LYS A 9 16.63 2.01 -13.85
N LEU A 10 17.95 2.03 -13.71
CA LEU A 10 18.63 2.62 -12.55
C LEU A 10 18.20 4.09 -12.41
N ASN A 11 17.75 4.50 -11.23
CA ASN A 11 17.24 5.87 -10.99
C ASN A 11 18.12 6.70 -10.04
N GLY A 12 19.16 6.10 -9.45
CA GLY A 12 20.13 6.77 -8.58
C GLY A 12 19.69 6.99 -7.15
N THR A 13 18.43 6.70 -6.81
CA THR A 13 17.95 6.73 -5.43
C THR A 13 18.65 5.64 -4.63
N LYS A 14 19.09 6.00 -3.41
CA LYS A 14 19.71 5.08 -2.46
C LYS A 14 18.74 4.78 -1.34
N SER A 15 18.68 3.52 -0.92
CA SER A 15 18.06 3.15 0.37
C SER A 15 18.77 3.83 1.55
N PRO A 16 18.16 3.84 2.74
CA PRO A 16 18.90 4.05 3.96
C PRO A 16 20.07 3.06 4.07
N LEU A 17 21.19 3.52 4.64
CA LEU A 17 22.33 2.68 4.96
C LEU A 17 22.10 2.03 6.33
N ASN A 18 21.74 0.76 6.36
CA ASN A 18 21.39 0.03 7.57
C ASN A 18 22.60 -0.69 8.18
N GLY A 19 22.81 -0.55 9.48
CA GLY A 19 23.92 -1.14 10.24
C GLY A 19 24.33 -0.28 11.42
N ASN A 20 25.24 -0.77 12.27
CA ASN A 20 25.55 -0.10 13.55
C ASN A 20 26.89 0.65 13.57
N ILE A 21 27.82 0.28 12.69
CA ILE A 21 29.19 0.79 12.77
C ILE A 21 29.33 2.05 11.92
N LYS A 22 29.71 3.16 12.58
CA LYS A 22 29.99 4.44 11.89
C LYS A 22 31.36 4.46 11.18
N LYS A 23 32.30 3.62 11.61
CA LYS A 23 33.67 3.50 11.10
C LYS A 23 33.82 2.29 10.16
N GLY A 24 34.06 2.52 8.88
CA GLY A 24 34.27 1.45 7.89
C GLY A 24 34.65 2.06 6.56
N ILE A 25 35.23 1.24 5.67
CA ILE A 25 35.53 1.64 4.30
C ILE A 25 34.20 1.64 3.54
N GLU A 26 33.91 2.76 2.87
CA GLU A 26 32.75 2.86 1.98
C GLU A 26 32.99 2.02 0.73
N ILE A 27 31.96 1.27 0.36
CA ILE A 27 31.96 0.35 -0.76
C ILE A 27 30.74 0.61 -1.61
N ASP A 28 30.90 0.57 -2.93
CA ASP A 28 29.85 0.92 -3.86
C ASP A 28 30.07 0.19 -5.19
N ASP A 29 29.25 -0.83 -5.46
CA ASP A 29 29.40 -1.62 -6.69
C ASP A 29 29.07 -0.81 -7.96
N LEU A 30 28.43 0.36 -7.83
CA LEU A 30 28.17 1.21 -8.99
C LEU A 30 29.49 1.76 -9.56
N ASP A 31 30.53 1.93 -8.74
CA ASP A 31 31.86 2.33 -9.20
C ASP A 31 32.51 1.19 -10.03
N LYS A 32 32.33 -0.06 -9.60
CA LYS A 32 32.78 -1.24 -10.34
C LYS A 32 32.05 -1.38 -11.67
N ILE A 33 30.73 -1.20 -11.69
CA ILE A 33 29.93 -1.21 -12.92
C ILE A 33 30.38 -0.10 -13.88
N ALA A 34 30.59 1.13 -13.39
CA ALA A 34 31.05 2.24 -14.22
C ALA A 34 32.39 1.94 -14.89
N LYS A 35 33.34 1.41 -14.12
CA LYS A 35 34.65 0.99 -14.62
C LYS A 35 34.55 -0.07 -15.72
N GLU A 36 33.73 -1.11 -15.54
CA GLU A 36 33.55 -2.18 -16.53
C GLU A 36 32.84 -1.69 -17.80
N LEU A 37 32.01 -0.65 -17.68
CA LEU A 37 31.35 0.01 -18.81
C LEU A 37 32.22 1.10 -19.46
N GLY A 38 33.42 1.38 -18.92
CA GLY A 38 34.31 2.41 -19.45
C GLY A 38 33.75 3.83 -19.28
N THR A 39 32.96 4.07 -18.23
CA THR A 39 32.34 5.37 -17.93
C THR A 39 32.51 5.73 -16.45
N ASN A 40 31.95 6.86 -16.03
CA ASN A 40 31.89 7.26 -14.63
C ASN A 40 30.48 7.05 -14.04
N LYS A 41 30.39 7.12 -12.72
CA LYS A 41 29.14 6.88 -11.99
C LYS A 41 28.05 7.91 -12.25
N SER A 42 28.39 9.19 -12.43
CA SER A 42 27.38 10.21 -12.74
C SER A 42 26.71 9.95 -14.09
N ASP A 43 27.47 9.52 -15.09
CA ASP A 43 26.96 9.22 -16.42
C ASP A 43 26.04 7.99 -16.39
N LEU A 44 26.33 6.97 -15.56
CA LEU A 44 25.42 5.83 -15.37
C LEU A 44 24.03 6.26 -14.87
N LEU A 45 23.98 7.27 -14.02
CA LEU A 45 22.74 7.77 -13.42
C LEU A 45 21.98 8.73 -14.36
N ASN A 46 22.70 9.45 -15.22
CA ASN A 46 22.14 10.53 -16.04
C ASN A 46 21.91 10.13 -17.51
N ASP A 47 22.78 9.31 -18.10
CA ASP A 47 22.93 9.23 -19.56
C ASP A 47 22.15 8.08 -20.22
N ASN A 48 21.18 7.48 -19.54
CA ASN A 48 20.35 6.39 -20.08
C ASN A 48 21.18 5.25 -20.74
N ILE A 49 22.42 5.09 -20.27
CA ILE A 49 23.41 4.10 -20.71
C ILE A 49 22.92 2.70 -20.35
N ILE A 50 22.47 2.55 -19.11
CA ILE A 50 21.87 1.32 -18.60
C ILE A 50 20.39 1.30 -18.98
N LYS A 51 20.00 0.32 -19.80
CA LYS A 51 18.60 0.06 -20.18
C LYS A 51 17.92 -0.92 -19.23
N ASP A 52 18.68 -1.87 -18.71
CA ASP A 52 18.20 -2.83 -17.73
C ASP A 52 19.33 -3.22 -16.79
N ILE A 53 19.02 -3.40 -15.51
CA ILE A 53 19.96 -3.91 -14.50
C ILE A 53 19.22 -4.80 -13.50
N HIS A 54 19.77 -5.99 -13.26
CA HIS A 54 19.30 -6.87 -12.20
C HIS A 54 20.43 -7.66 -11.58
N VAL A 55 20.22 -8.06 -10.32
CA VAL A 55 21.11 -8.97 -9.60
C VAL A 55 20.90 -10.38 -10.15
N LYS A 56 21.96 -10.99 -10.64
CA LYS A 56 21.97 -12.37 -11.16
C LYS A 56 22.31 -13.38 -10.07
N GLN A 57 23.21 -13.00 -9.18
CA GLN A 57 23.67 -13.87 -8.10
C GLN A 57 24.22 -13.04 -6.95
N ILE A 58 24.03 -13.53 -5.73
CA ILE A 58 24.68 -13.01 -4.52
C ILE A 58 25.47 -14.15 -3.91
N LYS A 59 26.74 -13.90 -3.60
CA LYS A 59 27.57 -14.77 -2.78
C LYS A 59 27.74 -14.12 -1.41
N ILE A 60 27.47 -14.87 -0.36
CA ILE A 60 27.61 -14.41 1.02
C ILE A 60 28.47 -15.42 1.76
N TRP A 61 29.54 -14.96 2.39
CA TRP A 61 30.31 -15.74 3.34
C TRP A 61 29.89 -15.33 4.73
N HIS A 62 29.48 -16.32 5.52
CA HIS A 62 28.98 -16.08 6.86
C HIS A 62 29.35 -17.22 7.82
N GLY A 63 29.46 -16.87 9.10
CA GLY A 63 29.64 -17.80 10.20
C GLY A 63 28.88 -17.29 11.42
N GLU A 64 29.59 -16.61 12.31
CA GLU A 64 28.95 -15.95 13.45
C GLU A 64 28.25 -14.64 13.04
N TYR A 65 28.77 -13.97 12.01
CA TYR A 65 28.22 -12.80 11.33
C TYR A 65 28.46 -12.93 9.82
N ILE A 66 28.05 -11.93 9.04
CA ILE A 66 28.36 -11.86 7.62
C ILE A 66 29.78 -11.29 7.42
N ASP A 67 30.71 -12.19 7.12
CA ASP A 67 32.11 -11.87 6.85
C ASP A 67 32.26 -11.08 5.55
N SER A 68 31.61 -11.53 4.47
CA SER A 68 31.72 -10.87 3.18
C SER A 68 30.53 -11.10 2.25
N ILE A 69 30.34 -10.18 1.31
CA ILE A 69 29.29 -10.25 0.28
C ILE A 69 29.89 -9.88 -1.08
N GLN A 70 29.45 -10.57 -2.13
CA GLN A 70 29.72 -10.23 -3.52
C GLN A 70 28.45 -10.34 -4.34
N PHE A 71 28.10 -9.28 -5.05
CA PHE A 71 26.99 -9.28 -6.01
C PHE A 71 27.51 -9.49 -7.43
N ILE A 72 26.70 -10.16 -8.24
CA ILE A 72 26.95 -10.36 -9.67
C ILE A 72 25.73 -9.84 -10.42
N TYR A 73 25.97 -8.97 -11.38
CA TYR A 73 24.94 -8.21 -12.07
C TYR A 73 24.83 -8.63 -13.53
N LYS A 74 23.61 -8.54 -14.07
CA LYS A 74 23.38 -8.50 -15.50
C LYS A 74 22.96 -7.09 -15.86
N VAL A 75 23.75 -6.46 -16.72
CA VAL A 75 23.57 -5.06 -17.13
C VAL A 75 23.39 -5.01 -18.63
N ILE A 76 22.27 -4.48 -19.09
CA ILE A 76 21.97 -4.30 -20.52
C ILE A 76 22.15 -2.84 -20.86
N THR A 77 22.99 -2.58 -21.86
CA THR A 77 23.22 -1.25 -22.45
C THR A 77 22.63 -1.18 -23.86
N ASN A 78 22.77 -0.05 -24.55
CA ASN A 78 22.36 0.07 -25.95
C ASN A 78 23.00 -0.99 -26.87
N ASP A 79 24.25 -1.36 -26.58
CA ASP A 79 25.07 -2.08 -27.55
C ASP A 79 25.23 -3.57 -27.20
N LYS A 80 25.18 -3.90 -25.90
CA LYS A 80 25.36 -5.28 -25.42
C LYS A 80 24.88 -5.49 -23.99
N THR A 81 24.79 -6.77 -23.65
CA THR A 81 24.56 -7.29 -22.30
C THR A 81 25.89 -7.67 -21.66
N TYR A 82 26.09 -7.24 -20.42
CA TYR A 82 27.25 -7.54 -19.59
C TYR A 82 26.83 -8.45 -18.43
N SER A 83 27.72 -9.38 -18.06
CA SER A 83 27.65 -10.09 -16.77
C SER A 83 28.82 -9.57 -15.93
N ILE A 84 28.53 -8.68 -15.00
CA ILE A 84 29.55 -7.97 -14.21
C ILE A 84 29.66 -8.62 -12.85
N ASN A 85 30.87 -9.06 -12.49
CA ASN A 85 31.17 -9.47 -11.13
C ASN A 85 31.49 -8.21 -10.32
N GLY A 86 30.66 -7.90 -9.33
CA GLY A 86 30.98 -6.90 -8.31
C GLY A 86 32.20 -7.32 -7.51
N ASP A 87 32.75 -6.40 -6.73
CA ASP A 87 33.87 -6.71 -5.86
C ASP A 87 33.38 -7.54 -4.66
N LYS A 88 34.26 -8.40 -4.13
CA LYS A 88 34.00 -9.09 -2.87
C LYS A 88 34.35 -8.13 -1.74
N HIS A 89 33.36 -7.75 -0.95
CA HIS A 89 33.52 -6.79 0.15
C HIS A 89 33.52 -7.50 1.50
N GLY A 90 34.31 -7.02 2.46
CA GLY A 90 34.49 -7.64 3.77
C GLY A 90 35.67 -8.59 3.84
N GLY A 91 35.63 -9.53 4.79
CA GLY A 91 36.74 -10.40 5.13
C GLY A 91 36.83 -11.71 4.34
N ASN A 92 37.74 -12.57 4.81
CA ASN A 92 37.99 -13.90 4.24
C ASN A 92 37.41 -15.05 5.06
N GLY A 93 36.73 -14.74 6.17
CA GLY A 93 36.04 -15.72 7.01
C GLY A 93 34.75 -16.26 6.40
N GLY A 94 34.10 -17.14 7.16
CA GLY A 94 32.76 -17.65 6.85
C GLY A 94 32.71 -18.76 5.80
N LYS A 95 31.57 -19.46 5.78
CA LYS A 95 31.22 -20.44 4.74
C LYS A 95 30.42 -19.77 3.63
N GLU A 96 30.76 -20.07 2.38
CA GLU A 96 30.06 -19.52 1.23
C GLU A 96 28.62 -20.08 1.12
N THR A 97 27.68 -19.19 0.87
CA THR A 97 26.31 -19.45 0.44
C THR A 97 26.03 -18.65 -0.82
N ILE A 98 25.40 -19.31 -1.80
CA ILE A 98 25.11 -18.70 -3.10
C ILE A 98 23.60 -18.61 -3.30
N ILE A 99 23.11 -17.40 -3.52
CA ILE A 99 21.73 -17.14 -3.96
C ILE A 99 21.76 -16.89 -5.46
N LYS A 100 21.12 -17.76 -6.24
CA LYS A 100 20.95 -17.59 -7.68
C LYS A 100 19.56 -17.03 -7.98
N PHE A 101 19.53 -16.03 -8.85
CA PHE A 101 18.32 -15.37 -9.30
C PHE A 101 17.89 -15.91 -10.65
N GLU A 102 16.59 -16.02 -10.86
CA GLU A 102 16.02 -16.22 -12.20
C GLU A 102 16.16 -14.94 -13.05
N ASP A 103 15.98 -15.07 -14.36
CA ASP A 103 16.23 -14.00 -15.33
C ASP A 103 15.29 -12.78 -15.20
N ASP A 104 14.18 -12.94 -14.49
CA ASP A 104 13.19 -11.92 -14.11
C ASP A 104 12.95 -11.88 -12.59
N GLU A 105 13.85 -12.44 -11.77
CA GLU A 105 13.74 -12.33 -10.31
C GLU A 105 14.31 -11.00 -9.82
N HIS A 106 13.52 -10.22 -9.07
CA HIS A 106 13.89 -8.90 -8.58
C HIS A 106 13.79 -8.82 -7.06
N ILE A 107 14.73 -8.11 -6.41
CA ILE A 107 14.72 -7.89 -4.97
C ILE A 107 13.73 -6.78 -4.63
N LEU A 108 12.64 -7.12 -3.94
CA LEU A 108 11.61 -6.18 -3.49
C LEU A 108 11.88 -5.61 -2.10
N ALA A 109 12.52 -6.37 -1.22
CA ALA A 109 12.84 -5.89 0.11
C ALA A 109 14.03 -6.65 0.68
N ILE A 110 14.72 -5.99 1.61
CA ILE A 110 15.77 -6.59 2.41
C ILE A 110 15.45 -6.33 3.87
N SER A 111 15.39 -7.38 4.66
CA SER A 111 15.41 -7.27 6.12
C SER A 111 16.60 -8.01 6.68
N GLY A 112 16.92 -7.73 7.93
CA GLY A 112 18.07 -8.35 8.53
C GLY A 112 18.27 -7.95 9.96
N GLN A 113 19.43 -8.33 10.47
CA GLN A 113 19.86 -8.02 11.83
C GLN A 113 21.32 -7.60 11.85
N TYR A 114 21.68 -6.74 12.79
CA TYR A 114 23.08 -6.39 13.07
C TYR A 114 23.35 -6.32 14.57
N GLY A 115 24.59 -6.60 14.95
CA GLY A 115 25.09 -6.65 16.33
C GLY A 115 24.95 -5.34 17.09
N ASP A 116 24.99 -5.41 18.42
CA ASP A 116 25.09 -4.23 19.28
C ASP A 116 26.40 -3.46 19.05
N THR A 117 26.60 -2.33 19.72
CA THR A 117 27.73 -1.42 19.50
C THR A 117 29.12 -2.02 19.70
N SER A 118 29.22 -3.20 20.32
CA SER A 118 30.50 -3.87 20.64
C SER A 118 31.02 -4.69 19.45
N HIS A 119 30.12 -5.21 18.62
CA HIS A 119 30.44 -6.02 17.44
C HIS A 119 29.94 -5.40 16.14
N GLY A 120 28.77 -4.76 16.15
CA GLY A 120 28.16 -3.90 15.13
C GLY A 120 28.04 -4.45 13.70
N ASN A 121 28.48 -5.70 13.48
CA ASN A 121 28.51 -6.38 12.20
C ASN A 121 27.10 -6.79 11.78
N LEU A 122 26.91 -6.87 10.47
CA LEU A 122 25.72 -7.44 9.88
C LEU A 122 25.69 -8.94 10.16
N ASP A 123 24.58 -9.44 10.71
CA ASP A 123 24.47 -10.80 11.22
C ASP A 123 23.56 -11.65 10.34
N ARG A 124 22.36 -11.14 10.05
CA ARG A 124 21.36 -11.84 9.24
C ARG A 124 20.89 -10.98 8.10
N LEU A 125 20.63 -11.63 6.97
CA LEU A 125 20.01 -11.03 5.82
C LEU A 125 18.89 -11.91 5.30
N LYS A 126 17.77 -11.27 4.98
CA LYS A 126 16.62 -11.86 4.33
C LYS A 126 16.28 -11.02 3.12
N PHE A 127 16.27 -11.66 1.95
CA PHE A 127 15.84 -11.06 0.71
C PHE A 127 14.43 -11.53 0.39
N ILE A 128 13.55 -10.57 0.11
CA ILE A 128 12.22 -10.84 -0.44
C ILE A 128 12.28 -10.51 -1.92
N ASN A 129 12.15 -11.55 -2.75
CA ASN A 129 12.27 -11.44 -4.19
C ASN A 129 10.92 -11.70 -4.86
N TYR A 130 10.70 -11.11 -6.03
CA TYR A 130 9.52 -11.35 -6.85
C TYR A 130 9.91 -11.76 -8.26
N ILE A 131 9.19 -12.75 -8.80
CA ILE A 131 9.37 -13.29 -10.14
C ILE A 131 8.08 -13.00 -10.92
N PRO A 132 8.04 -11.92 -11.74
CA PRO A 132 6.85 -11.48 -12.44
C PRO A 132 6.24 -12.55 -13.35
N SER A 133 7.05 -13.29 -14.12
CA SER A 133 6.56 -14.34 -15.03
C SER A 133 5.80 -15.45 -14.30
N LYS A 134 6.14 -15.69 -13.03
CA LYS A 134 5.52 -16.72 -12.19
C LYS A 134 4.50 -16.15 -11.20
N LYS A 135 4.40 -14.82 -11.09
CA LYS A 135 3.65 -14.11 -10.06
C LYS A 135 3.98 -14.65 -8.65
N HIS A 136 5.25 -14.94 -8.40
CA HIS A 136 5.69 -15.67 -7.22
C HIS A 136 6.65 -14.84 -6.37
N VAL A 137 6.49 -14.91 -5.05
CA VAL A 137 7.40 -14.33 -4.07
C VAL A 137 8.32 -15.42 -3.52
N LYS A 138 9.63 -15.19 -3.64
CA LYS A 138 10.67 -16.09 -3.13
C LYS A 138 11.39 -15.43 -1.95
N LEU A 139 11.57 -16.19 -0.88
CA LEU A 139 12.24 -15.75 0.34
C LEU A 139 13.60 -16.43 0.44
N CYS A 140 14.66 -15.65 0.56
CA CYS A 140 16.01 -16.16 0.78
C CYS A 140 16.54 -15.63 2.12
N THR A 141 16.66 -16.51 3.11
CA THR A 141 17.19 -16.14 4.44
C THR A 141 18.59 -16.70 4.60
N ILE A 142 19.50 -15.85 5.05
CA ILE A 142 20.85 -16.20 5.47
C ILE A 142 21.00 -15.75 6.92
N SER A 143 21.28 -16.71 7.78
CA SER A 143 21.34 -16.52 9.23
C SER A 143 22.77 -16.68 9.73
N GLY A 144 23.31 -15.63 10.34
CA GLY A 144 24.35 -15.76 11.36
C GLY A 144 23.77 -16.11 12.74
N LYS A 145 24.63 -16.09 13.77
CA LYS A 145 24.41 -16.81 15.02
C LYS A 145 23.74 -15.97 16.12
N TYR A 146 23.82 -14.65 16.07
CA TYR A 146 23.29 -13.78 17.13
C TYR A 146 21.93 -13.18 16.72
N ASP A 147 21.22 -12.60 17.69
CA ASP A 147 19.91 -11.98 17.52
C ASP A 147 19.92 -10.67 18.32
N THR A 148 19.97 -9.53 17.63
CA THR A 148 20.05 -8.21 18.29
C THR A 148 19.08 -7.19 17.66
N ILE A 149 19.53 -6.33 16.75
CA ILE A 149 18.73 -5.20 16.23
C ILE A 149 18.22 -5.53 14.84
N LEU A 150 16.89 -5.48 14.65
CA LEU A 150 16.22 -5.71 13.39
C LEU A 150 16.21 -4.46 12.51
N PHE A 151 16.33 -4.64 11.20
CA PHE A 151 15.99 -3.63 10.21
C PHE A 151 15.17 -4.23 9.07
N ASP A 152 14.39 -3.37 8.43
CA ASP A 152 13.70 -3.65 7.17
C ASP A 152 13.89 -2.43 6.27
N MET A 153 14.16 -2.68 5.00
CA MET A 153 14.20 -1.67 3.97
C MET A 153 13.47 -2.18 2.73
N SER A 154 12.52 -1.37 2.27
CA SER A 154 11.80 -1.56 1.02
C SER A 154 11.99 -0.30 0.17
N PRO A 155 12.17 -0.44 -1.15
CA PRO A 155 12.39 0.68 -2.05
C PRO A 155 11.06 1.42 -2.27
N ALA A 156 11.12 2.58 -2.94
CA ALA A 156 9.90 3.32 -3.26
C ALA A 156 8.89 2.51 -4.10
N THR A 157 7.62 2.92 -4.07
CA THR A 157 6.62 2.35 -4.98
C THR A 157 7.06 2.51 -6.42
N GLY A 158 6.91 1.45 -7.23
CA GLY A 158 7.39 1.47 -8.61
C GLY A 158 8.86 1.10 -8.80
N THR A 159 9.60 0.78 -7.73
CA THR A 159 11.04 0.48 -7.82
C THR A 159 11.41 -0.87 -7.19
N VAL A 160 12.61 -1.35 -7.50
CA VAL A 160 13.23 -2.57 -6.95
C VAL A 160 14.69 -2.28 -6.58
N TYR A 161 15.32 -3.11 -5.77
CA TYR A 161 16.76 -2.99 -5.49
C TYR A 161 17.62 -3.62 -6.58
N THR A 162 18.70 -2.93 -6.95
CA THR A 162 19.49 -3.26 -8.16
C THR A 162 20.99 -3.38 -7.92
N CYS A 163 21.59 -2.44 -7.18
CA CYS A 163 23.05 -2.38 -7.01
C CYS A 163 23.41 -2.18 -5.54
N PHE A 164 24.42 -2.88 -5.05
CA PHE A 164 24.85 -2.84 -3.67
C PHE A 164 25.76 -1.64 -3.37
N PHE A 165 25.57 -1.05 -2.20
CA PHE A 165 26.56 -0.18 -1.57
C PHE A 165 26.52 -0.41 -0.05
N GLY A 166 27.57 0.00 0.66
CA GLY A 166 27.64 -0.31 2.07
C GLY A 166 28.87 0.22 2.77
N LYS A 167 29.15 -0.40 3.92
CA LYS A 167 30.42 -0.25 4.64
C LYS A 167 30.91 -1.61 5.08
N CYS A 168 32.22 -1.78 5.06
CA CYS A 168 32.86 -2.96 5.61
C CYS A 168 34.12 -2.59 6.40
N THR A 169 34.55 -3.52 7.24
CA THR A 169 35.91 -3.54 7.78
C THR A 169 36.76 -4.51 6.96
N HIS A 170 38.01 -4.74 7.40
CA HIS A 170 38.83 -5.83 6.87
C HIS A 170 38.26 -7.24 7.12
N ASP A 171 37.32 -7.39 8.07
CA ASP A 171 36.87 -8.71 8.52
C ASP A 171 35.40 -8.98 8.19
N SER A 172 34.57 -7.95 8.06
CA SER A 172 33.10 -8.09 8.08
C SER A 172 32.38 -7.02 7.28
N ILE A 173 31.14 -7.34 6.86
CA ILE A 173 30.18 -6.34 6.42
C ILE A 173 29.54 -5.70 7.66
N THR A 174 29.50 -4.37 7.69
CA THR A 174 28.94 -3.62 8.82
C THR A 174 27.65 -2.92 8.47
N ASN A 175 27.51 -2.49 7.21
CA ASN A 175 26.33 -1.80 6.74
C ASN A 175 25.97 -2.23 5.32
N ILE A 176 24.67 -2.27 5.06
CA ILE A 176 24.09 -2.58 3.75
C ILE A 176 23.16 -1.47 3.30
N GLY A 177 23.26 -1.14 2.03
CA GLY A 177 22.33 -0.31 1.29
C GLY A 177 22.24 -0.79 -0.15
N MET A 178 21.20 -0.36 -0.84
CA MET A 178 20.96 -0.71 -2.24
C MET A 178 20.51 0.52 -3.02
N TYR A 179 20.95 0.62 -4.27
CA TYR A 179 20.37 1.52 -5.25
C TYR A 179 19.04 0.98 -5.75
N GLU A 180 18.11 1.90 -6.00
CA GLU A 180 16.82 1.60 -6.59
C GLU A 180 16.87 1.68 -8.12
N GLY A 181 16.04 0.87 -8.75
CA GLY A 181 15.73 0.95 -10.18
C GLY A 181 14.22 1.00 -10.39
N SER A 182 13.78 1.91 -11.25
CA SER A 182 12.37 2.09 -11.61
C SER A 182 11.92 1.04 -12.63
N ILE A 183 10.81 0.38 -12.33
CA ILE A 183 10.18 -0.58 -13.23
C ILE A 183 9.52 0.18 -14.39
N GLN A 184 10.00 -0.02 -15.62
CA GLN A 184 9.50 0.73 -16.78
C GLN A 184 8.19 0.16 -17.34
N ASN A 185 8.02 -1.16 -17.31
CA ASN A 185 6.90 -1.88 -17.92
C ASN A 185 5.99 -2.52 -16.87
N GLN A 186 5.72 -1.78 -15.80
CA GLN A 186 4.98 -2.29 -14.65
C GLN A 186 3.52 -2.61 -15.06
N SER A 187 3.01 -3.81 -14.75
CA SER A 187 1.59 -4.06 -14.96
C SER A 187 0.74 -3.20 -14.03
N GLN A 188 -0.43 -2.78 -14.53
CA GLN A 188 -1.44 -2.08 -13.72
C GLN A 188 -1.82 -2.89 -12.46
N GLN A 189 -1.78 -4.23 -12.54
CA GLN A 189 -2.10 -5.12 -11.43
C GLN A 189 -1.07 -5.03 -10.30
N PHE A 190 0.23 -4.95 -10.63
CA PHE A 190 1.27 -4.81 -9.62
C PHE A 190 1.26 -3.40 -8.98
N GLN A 191 1.02 -2.35 -9.77
CA GLN A 191 0.84 -0.99 -9.24
C GLN A 191 -0.31 -0.90 -8.24
N GLN A 192 -1.46 -1.50 -8.57
CA GLN A 192 -2.60 -1.57 -7.65
C GLN A 192 -2.26 -2.33 -6.38
N SER A 193 -1.52 -3.44 -6.47
CA SER A 193 -1.12 -4.21 -5.28
C SER A 193 -0.22 -3.41 -4.32
N GLN A 194 0.71 -2.62 -4.85
CA GLN A 194 1.58 -1.76 -4.03
C GLN A 194 0.81 -0.61 -3.39
N GLN A 195 -0.15 0.00 -4.09
CA GLN A 195 -1.01 1.05 -3.52
C GLN A 195 -1.88 0.50 -2.38
N LEU A 196 -2.44 -0.70 -2.54
CA LEU A 196 -3.21 -1.36 -1.49
C LEU A 196 -2.34 -1.75 -0.29
N GLN A 197 -1.07 -2.14 -0.52
CA GLN A 197 -0.10 -2.37 0.55
C GLN A 197 0.14 -1.10 1.37
N GLN A 198 0.41 0.03 0.71
CA GLN A 198 0.63 1.31 1.42
C GLN A 198 -0.58 1.73 2.27
N LEU A 199 -1.78 1.56 1.73
CA LEU A 199 -3.01 1.84 2.47
C LEU A 199 -3.17 0.90 3.68
N SER A 200 -2.80 -0.37 3.52
CA SER A 200 -2.79 -1.33 4.62
C SER A 200 -1.77 -0.98 5.69
N ASP A 201 -0.55 -0.59 5.32
CA ASP A 201 0.51 -0.22 6.27
C ASP A 201 0.14 1.03 7.08
N LEU A 202 -0.60 1.97 6.46
CA LEU A 202 -1.13 3.14 7.14
C LEU A 202 -2.17 2.79 8.21
N LEU A 203 -3.05 1.83 7.92
CA LEU A 203 -4.12 1.40 8.83
C LEU A 203 -3.64 0.37 9.86
N PHE A 204 -2.64 -0.44 9.50
CA PHE A 204 -2.14 -1.55 10.28
C PHE A 204 -0.60 -1.58 10.32
N PRO A 205 0.03 -0.66 11.05
CA PRO A 205 1.48 -0.66 11.19
C PRO A 205 1.98 -2.02 11.71
N SER A 206 3.02 -2.55 11.07
CA SER A 206 3.67 -3.80 11.47
C SER A 206 2.82 -5.07 11.32
N LYS A 207 1.70 -5.04 10.58
CA LYS A 207 0.97 -6.25 10.18
C LYS A 207 1.21 -6.57 8.70
N PRO A 208 1.34 -7.85 8.32
CA PRO A 208 1.38 -8.23 6.92
C PRO A 208 0.07 -7.86 6.22
N TYR A 209 0.15 -7.52 4.93
CA TYR A 209 -1.02 -7.18 4.13
C TYR A 209 -2.00 -8.34 4.02
N ASP A 210 -3.25 -8.02 4.33
CA ASP A 210 -4.39 -8.92 4.22
C ASP A 210 -5.56 -8.13 3.63
N PHE A 211 -5.90 -8.42 2.38
CA PHE A 211 -6.96 -7.71 1.66
C PHE A 211 -8.35 -7.89 2.29
N PRO A 212 -8.78 -9.10 2.71
CA PRO A 212 -9.97 -9.26 3.53
C PRO A 212 -10.02 -8.34 4.76
N VAL A 213 -8.92 -8.26 5.52
CA VAL A 213 -8.82 -7.39 6.71
C VAL A 213 -8.92 -5.92 6.32
N LEU A 214 -8.19 -5.48 5.29
CA LEU A 214 -8.26 -4.11 4.77
C LEU A 214 -9.68 -3.75 4.31
N LYS A 215 -10.35 -4.67 3.60
CA LYS A 215 -11.71 -4.48 3.13
C LYS A 215 -12.69 -4.33 4.30
N GLN A 216 -12.55 -5.16 5.33
CA GLN A 216 -13.39 -5.10 6.54
C GLN A 216 -13.19 -3.76 7.26
N GLU A 217 -11.96 -3.30 7.39
CA GLU A 217 -11.65 -2.04 8.07
C GLU A 217 -12.18 -0.82 7.32
N ILE A 218 -12.12 -0.80 5.99
CA ILE A 218 -12.75 0.25 5.19
C ILE A 218 -14.26 0.29 5.43
N VAL A 219 -14.92 -0.87 5.53
CA VAL A 219 -16.36 -0.94 5.85
C VAL A 219 -16.63 -0.40 7.25
N ARG A 220 -15.83 -0.82 8.24
CA ARG A 220 -15.92 -0.35 9.63
C ARG A 220 -15.78 1.18 9.73
N LEU A 221 -14.79 1.76 9.06
CA LEU A 221 -14.55 3.20 9.03
C LEU A 221 -15.72 3.96 8.37
N LYS A 222 -16.24 3.47 7.24
CA LYS A 222 -17.42 4.05 6.59
C LYS A 222 -18.64 4.02 7.51
N TYR A 223 -18.85 2.92 8.24
CA TYR A 223 -19.95 2.81 9.20
C TYR A 223 -19.80 3.80 10.36
N GLN A 224 -18.59 3.93 10.92
CA GLN A 224 -18.31 4.87 12.01
C GLN A 224 -18.54 6.33 11.64
N GLU A 225 -18.30 6.70 10.38
CA GLU A 225 -18.58 8.04 9.88
C GLU A 225 -20.07 8.26 9.60
N LEU A 226 -20.74 7.27 8.99
CA LEU A 226 -22.13 7.43 8.53
C LEU A 226 -23.17 7.27 9.65
N ALA A 227 -22.96 6.38 10.62
CA ALA A 227 -23.95 6.12 11.67
C ALA A 227 -24.26 7.35 12.56
N PRO A 228 -23.26 8.15 13.00
CA PRO A 228 -23.53 9.40 13.72
C PRO A 228 -24.27 10.43 12.85
N GLN A 229 -23.96 10.51 11.55
CA GLN A 229 -24.64 11.42 10.62
C GLN A 229 -26.13 11.08 10.49
N VAL A 230 -26.46 9.80 10.29
CA VAL A 230 -27.85 9.30 10.26
C VAL A 230 -28.57 9.63 11.57
N ARG A 231 -27.93 9.38 12.71
CA ARG A 231 -28.51 9.69 14.03
C ARG A 231 -28.82 11.18 14.18
N ASN A 232 -27.90 12.05 13.79
CA ASN A 232 -28.05 13.49 13.91
C ASN A 232 -29.15 14.02 12.97
N GLU A 233 -29.19 13.56 11.72
CA GLU A 233 -30.24 13.95 10.78
C GLU A 233 -31.62 13.44 11.20
N LYS A 234 -31.69 12.24 11.80
CA LYS A 234 -32.93 11.73 12.39
C LYS A 234 -33.47 12.62 13.49
N ILE A 235 -32.62 13.07 14.42
CA ILE A 235 -33.02 14.00 15.49
C ILE A 235 -33.56 15.31 14.91
N LYS A 236 -32.85 15.90 13.94
CA LYS A 236 -33.31 17.14 13.27
C LYS A 236 -34.64 16.95 12.56
N PHE A 237 -34.84 15.80 11.93
CA PHE A 237 -36.09 15.47 11.24
C PHE A 237 -37.25 15.28 12.21
N GLU A 238 -37.03 14.63 13.35
CA GLU A 238 -38.01 14.47 14.43
C GLU A 238 -38.41 15.83 15.04
N GLU A 239 -37.44 16.72 15.27
CA GLU A 239 -37.70 18.09 15.73
C GLU A 239 -38.53 18.89 14.71
N LEU A 240 -38.16 18.84 13.43
CA LEU A 240 -38.90 19.51 12.36
C LEU A 240 -40.34 19.00 12.26
N THR A 241 -40.51 17.68 12.32
CA THR A 241 -41.84 17.04 12.29
C THR A 241 -42.69 17.48 13.49
N THR A 242 -42.11 17.52 14.69
CA THR A 242 -42.81 17.96 15.91
C THR A 242 -43.23 19.42 15.83
N ASN A 243 -42.34 20.29 15.33
CA ASN A 243 -42.64 21.71 15.14
C ASN A 243 -43.78 21.94 14.13
N LEU A 244 -43.83 21.16 13.05
CA LEU A 244 -44.90 21.29 12.06
C LEU A 244 -46.23 20.74 12.60
N LYS A 245 -46.21 19.61 13.31
CA LYS A 245 -47.42 19.07 13.96
C LYS A 245 -48.05 20.09 14.91
N THR A 246 -47.26 20.72 15.78
CA THR A 246 -47.77 21.73 16.71
C THR A 246 -48.34 22.97 16.01
N LYS A 247 -47.78 23.38 14.86
CA LYS A 247 -48.31 24.48 14.03
C LYS A 247 -49.66 24.15 13.37
N THR A 248 -49.92 22.89 13.03
CA THR A 248 -51.14 22.51 12.28
C THR A 248 -52.43 22.58 13.09
N GLY A 249 -52.36 22.63 14.43
CA GLY A 249 -53.51 22.82 15.30
C GLY A 249 -54.68 21.88 15.00
N GLY A 250 -54.45 20.56 15.13
CA GLY A 250 -55.47 19.51 14.95
C GLY A 250 -55.40 18.70 13.64
N LEU A 251 -54.36 18.85 12.84
CA LEU A 251 -54.12 18.04 11.63
C LEU A 251 -52.81 17.23 11.70
N GLU A 252 -52.38 16.87 12.91
CA GLU A 252 -51.15 16.11 13.15
C GLU A 252 -51.15 14.79 12.37
N ASN A 253 -52.30 14.13 12.32
CA ASN A 253 -52.50 12.89 11.57
C ASN A 253 -52.30 13.07 10.06
N VAL A 254 -52.56 14.27 9.50
CA VAL A 254 -52.35 14.55 8.08
C VAL A 254 -50.86 14.74 7.77
N VAL A 255 -50.07 15.27 8.73
CA VAL A 255 -48.61 15.32 8.61
C VAL A 255 -48.05 13.90 8.58
N ASP A 256 -48.54 13.00 9.44
CA ASP A 256 -48.13 11.60 9.45
C ASP A 256 -48.47 10.90 8.13
N LEU A 257 -49.71 11.08 7.63
CA LEU A 257 -50.12 10.53 6.33
C LEU A 257 -49.27 11.05 5.16
N LEU A 258 -48.89 12.34 5.18
CA LEU A 258 -47.99 12.92 4.18
C LEU A 258 -46.62 12.23 4.20
N LEU A 259 -46.05 12.04 5.39
CA LEU A 259 -44.74 11.41 5.56
C LEU A 259 -44.77 9.93 5.17
N ASP A 260 -45.83 9.21 5.51
CA ASP A 260 -45.99 7.80 5.15
C ASP A 260 -46.12 7.63 3.63
N ALA A 261 -46.98 8.43 2.99
CA ALA A 261 -47.14 8.44 1.54
C ALA A 261 -45.82 8.78 0.82
N GLN A 262 -45.04 9.74 1.34
CA GLN A 262 -43.74 10.09 0.77
C GLN A 262 -42.73 8.95 0.92
N LYS A 263 -42.72 8.26 2.07
CA LYS A 263 -41.85 7.12 2.31
C LYS A 263 -42.16 5.97 1.35
N GLU A 264 -43.44 5.71 1.10
CA GLU A 264 -43.87 4.70 0.14
C GLU A 264 -43.50 5.08 -1.31
N ALA A 265 -43.71 6.35 -1.67
CA ALA A 265 -43.32 6.87 -2.98
C ALA A 265 -41.81 6.73 -3.24
N ILE A 266 -40.97 7.00 -2.23
CA ILE A 266 -39.51 6.83 -2.31
C ILE A 266 -39.14 5.34 -2.50
N LYS A 267 -39.77 4.45 -1.73
CA LYS A 267 -39.43 3.02 -1.73
C LYS A 267 -39.85 2.30 -3.02
N ASN A 268 -41.01 2.64 -3.56
CA ASN A 268 -41.61 1.94 -4.70
C ASN A 268 -41.42 2.68 -6.04
N ASN A 269 -40.85 3.90 -6.01
CA ASN A 269 -40.77 4.80 -7.17
C ASN A 269 -42.13 4.98 -7.88
N ASP A 270 -43.21 5.00 -7.10
CA ASP A 270 -44.58 4.92 -7.59
C ASP A 270 -45.16 6.32 -7.85
N GLN A 271 -45.42 6.62 -9.12
CA GLN A 271 -46.05 7.87 -9.54
C GLN A 271 -47.53 7.95 -9.16
N SER A 272 -48.17 6.83 -8.81
CA SER A 272 -49.58 6.77 -8.39
C SER A 272 -49.84 7.54 -7.10
N ILE A 273 -48.85 7.62 -6.21
CA ILE A 273 -48.96 8.26 -4.87
C ILE A 273 -48.87 9.80 -4.95
N GLN A 274 -48.46 10.35 -6.11
CA GLN A 274 -48.32 11.79 -6.30
C GLN A 274 -49.65 12.56 -6.14
N GLY A 275 -50.77 11.93 -6.49
CA GLY A 275 -52.11 12.50 -6.28
C GLY A 275 -52.45 12.69 -4.80
N GLU A 276 -52.12 11.69 -3.98
CA GLU A 276 -52.35 11.69 -2.53
C GLU A 276 -51.42 12.69 -1.82
N LEU A 277 -50.14 12.69 -2.17
CA LEU A 277 -49.16 13.68 -1.67
C LEU A 277 -49.63 15.12 -1.92
N ASN A 278 -50.13 15.39 -3.13
CA ASN A 278 -50.66 16.71 -3.47
C ASN A 278 -51.93 17.06 -2.69
N ALA A 279 -52.78 16.08 -2.39
CA ALA A 279 -53.99 16.29 -1.58
C ALA A 279 -53.61 16.64 -0.12
N TYR A 280 -52.69 15.89 0.50
CA TYR A 280 -52.22 16.17 1.86
C TYR A 280 -51.50 17.51 1.95
N LYS A 281 -50.65 17.87 0.98
CA LYS A 281 -50.02 19.20 0.89
C LYS A 281 -51.05 20.32 0.89
N LYS A 282 -52.09 20.24 0.04
CA LYS A 282 -53.14 21.26 -0.04
C LYS A 282 -53.92 21.42 1.26
N ILE A 283 -54.22 20.30 1.95
CA ILE A 283 -54.89 20.34 3.26
C ILE A 283 -54.02 21.06 4.29
N LEU A 284 -52.72 20.75 4.33
CA LEU A 284 -51.78 21.36 5.26
C LEU A 284 -51.53 22.84 4.95
N GLU A 285 -51.43 23.21 3.66
CA GLU A 285 -51.34 24.61 3.19
C GLU A 285 -52.55 25.45 3.64
N SER A 286 -53.74 24.86 3.74
CA SER A 286 -54.96 25.58 4.19
C SER A 286 -54.95 25.96 5.67
N LYS A 287 -53.98 25.44 6.45
CA LYS A 287 -53.93 25.50 7.91
C LYS A 287 -52.61 26.08 8.44
N ASN A 288 -52.10 27.12 7.79
CA ASN A 288 -50.91 27.92 8.17
C ASN A 288 -49.54 27.27 7.95
N LEU A 289 -49.45 26.15 7.21
CA LEU A 289 -48.14 25.65 6.74
C LEU A 289 -47.78 26.28 5.40
N THR A 290 -46.55 26.76 5.27
CA THR A 290 -46.04 27.28 4.01
C THR A 290 -45.59 26.16 3.08
N LYS A 291 -45.62 26.43 1.77
CA LYS A 291 -45.06 25.52 0.76
C LYS A 291 -43.59 25.21 1.02
N ASP A 292 -42.83 26.20 1.48
CA ASP A 292 -41.41 26.06 1.78
C ASP A 292 -41.18 25.12 2.97
N GLU A 293 -41.96 25.25 4.05
CA GLU A 293 -41.88 24.34 5.20
C GLU A 293 -42.17 22.88 4.81
N LEU A 294 -43.22 22.66 4.01
CA LEU A 294 -43.58 21.33 3.51
C LEU A 294 -42.49 20.77 2.57
N GLN A 295 -41.92 21.62 1.71
CA GLN A 295 -40.84 21.21 0.82
C GLN A 295 -39.57 20.87 1.59
N ILE A 296 -39.22 21.65 2.62
CA ILE A 296 -38.08 21.38 3.51
C ILE A 296 -38.27 20.04 4.21
N LEU A 297 -39.46 19.77 4.78
CA LEU A 297 -39.78 18.51 5.45
C LEU A 297 -39.58 17.30 4.53
N LEU A 298 -40.17 17.34 3.33
CA LEU A 298 -40.10 16.22 2.38
C LEU A 298 -38.70 16.02 1.80
N SER A 299 -37.97 17.12 1.59
CA SER A 299 -36.56 17.06 1.15
C SER A 299 -35.69 16.40 2.24
N LYS A 300 -35.89 16.78 3.50
CA LYS A 300 -35.19 16.18 4.65
C LYS A 300 -35.51 14.70 4.83
N GLN A 301 -36.76 14.30 4.65
CA GLN A 301 -37.15 12.90 4.69
C GLN A 301 -36.47 12.09 3.59
N THR A 302 -36.34 12.68 2.40
CA THR A 302 -35.65 12.04 1.26
C THR A 302 -34.15 11.89 1.55
N GLU A 303 -33.50 12.93 2.07
CA GLU A 303 -32.10 12.89 2.51
C GLU A 303 -31.87 11.80 3.57
N LEU A 304 -32.73 11.75 4.59
CA LEU A 304 -32.64 10.76 5.67
C LEU A 304 -32.80 9.33 5.14
N ASN A 305 -33.80 9.06 4.31
CA ASN A 305 -34.01 7.74 3.72
C ASN A 305 -32.78 7.28 2.91
N GLN A 306 -32.16 8.17 2.12
CA GLN A 306 -30.95 7.84 1.36
C GLN A 306 -29.76 7.50 2.27
N LEU A 307 -29.61 8.19 3.40
CA LEU A 307 -28.56 7.91 4.37
C LEU A 307 -28.82 6.58 5.11
N GLU A 308 -30.07 6.29 5.48
CA GLU A 308 -30.46 5.02 6.09
C GLU A 308 -30.21 3.82 5.16
N GLU A 309 -30.52 3.94 3.85
CA GLU A 309 -30.22 2.91 2.86
C GLU A 309 -28.71 2.69 2.68
N ARG A 310 -27.93 3.77 2.60
CA ARG A 310 -26.46 3.67 2.54
C ARG A 310 -25.90 2.94 3.76
N LEU A 311 -26.44 3.22 4.95
CA LEU A 311 -26.01 2.58 6.19
C LEU A 311 -26.39 1.08 6.21
N ALA A 312 -27.62 0.73 5.81
CA ALA A 312 -28.08 -0.65 5.74
C ALA A 312 -27.24 -1.49 4.76
N ASN A 313 -26.86 -0.91 3.62
CA ASN A 313 -25.99 -1.56 2.63
C ASN A 313 -24.60 -1.87 3.18
N LEU A 314 -24.07 -1.07 4.12
CA LEU A 314 -22.79 -1.37 4.79
C LEU A 314 -22.92 -2.56 5.74
N GLN A 315 -24.03 -2.68 6.47
CA GLN A 315 -24.29 -3.79 7.41
C GLN A 315 -24.48 -5.15 6.71
N ILE A 316 -25.18 -5.17 5.56
CA ILE A 316 -25.36 -6.40 4.77
C ILE A 316 -23.99 -6.94 4.28
N ASN A 317 -23.09 -6.03 3.92
CA ASN A 317 -21.75 -6.39 3.46
C ASN A 317 -20.84 -6.90 4.59
N GLU A 318 -21.07 -6.52 5.86
CA GLU A 318 -20.40 -7.13 7.03
C GLU A 318 -20.90 -8.56 7.31
N GLY A 319 -22.22 -8.80 7.20
CA GLY A 319 -22.81 -10.12 7.44
C GLY A 319 -22.35 -11.20 6.47
N LEU A 320 -22.12 -10.83 5.20
CA LEU A 320 -21.59 -11.74 4.16
C LEU A 320 -20.08 -11.99 4.28
N ALA A 321 -19.32 -11.08 4.91
CA ALA A 321 -17.87 -11.23 5.10
C ALA A 321 -17.53 -12.22 6.23
N ASN A 322 -18.44 -12.45 7.17
CA ASN A 322 -18.26 -13.39 8.30
C ASN A 322 -18.80 -14.81 8.04
N CYS A 323 -19.27 -15.12 6.82
CA CYS A 323 -19.82 -16.43 6.44
C CYS A 323 -18.98 -17.20 5.40
N LYS A 324 -17.67 -16.94 5.29
CA LYS A 324 -16.74 -17.75 4.50
C LYS A 324 -15.48 -18.06 5.28
#